data_AF-A0A7L4MVB1-F1
#
_entry.id   AF-A0A7L4MVB1-F1
#
_cell.length_a   1.000
_cell.length_b   1.000
_cell.length_c   1.000
_cell.angle_alpha   90.00
_cell.angle_beta   90.00
_cell.angle_gamma   90.00
#
_symmetry.space_group_name_H-M   'P 1'
#
loop_
_entity.id
_entity.type
_entity.pdbx_description
1 polymer ?
#
loop_
_entity_poly.entity_id
_entity_poly.type
_entity_poly.pdbx_seq_one_letter_code
_entity_poly.pdbx_strand_id
1 'polypeptide(L)'
;TARSPADGTPRRPVLSASARKIKDNAADWHNLMMKWERLNDNGFTTANKIVNMKISEQFQATKLEIGCDESATEAEKPTPKYNEELDSYCAELLQTLKHLKKIQLKMEKLTSTTKAICDLEKFHHRAGSCTAPFFHTWPTPYFYEVSLKLSEMYRKELELKQTIVAEIAHCAEQDLMMVYLSSWLYQPYLENSSKLLLEAMLLETGHRQC
;
A
#
# COMPACT_ATOMS: atom_id res chain seq x y z
N THR A 1 1.68 39.09 53.27
CA THR A 1 0.94 38.08 52.48
C THR A 1 1.41 38.13 51.05
N ALA A 2 2.29 37.22 50.66
CA ALA A 2 2.81 37.11 49.29
C ALA A 2 1.81 36.31 48.43
N ARG A 3 1.41 36.85 47.27
CA ARG A 3 0.65 36.11 46.24
C ARG A 3 1.64 35.60 45.19
N SER A 4 1.71 34.29 45.01
CA SER A 4 2.39 33.67 43.87
C SER A 4 1.70 34.04 42.55
N PRO A 5 2.43 34.24 41.44
CA PRO A 5 1.81 34.32 40.12
C PRO A 5 1.33 32.92 39.71
N ALA A 6 0.10 32.84 39.19
CA ALA A 6 -0.40 31.64 38.56
C ALA A 6 0.45 31.34 37.31
N ASP A 7 1.03 30.15 37.29
CA ASP A 7 1.73 29.56 36.14
C ASP A 7 0.73 29.42 34.98
N GLY A 8 0.82 30.35 34.03
CA GLY A 8 0.00 30.35 32.83
C GLY A 8 0.48 29.22 31.94
N THR A 9 -0.26 28.11 31.89
CA THR A 9 -0.02 27.04 30.93
C THR A 9 0.09 27.64 29.52
N PRO A 10 1.21 27.42 28.78
CA PRO A 10 1.38 28.04 27.48
C PRO A 10 0.26 27.53 26.57
N ARG A 11 -0.63 28.46 26.18
CA ARG A 11 -1.71 28.16 25.23
C ARG A 11 -1.05 27.74 23.92
N ARG A 12 -1.29 26.48 23.51
CA ARG A 12 -0.85 25.98 22.20
C ARG A 12 -1.31 26.99 21.13
N PRO A 13 -0.42 27.50 20.27
CA PRO A 13 -0.82 28.40 19.21
C PRO A 13 -1.88 27.71 18.35
N VAL A 14 -2.98 28.41 18.09
CA VAL A 14 -4.08 27.88 17.27
C VAL A 14 -3.54 27.74 15.84
N LEU A 15 -3.38 26.49 15.39
CA LEU A 15 -2.98 26.20 14.01
C LEU A 15 -3.97 26.81 13.02
N SER A 16 -3.44 27.36 11.92
CA SER A 16 -4.24 27.75 10.76
C SER A 16 -5.04 26.54 10.23
N ALA A 17 -6.11 26.80 9.49
CA ALA A 17 -6.91 25.73 8.88
C ALA A 17 -6.04 24.81 7.99
N SER A 18 -5.10 25.38 7.23
CA SER A 18 -4.12 24.66 6.41
C SER A 18 -3.20 23.76 7.24
N ALA A 19 -2.61 24.30 8.33
CA ALA A 19 -1.73 23.54 9.19
C ALA A 19 -2.46 22.39 9.91
N ARG A 20 -3.70 22.61 10.36
CA ARG A 20 -4.53 21.53 10.90
C ARG A 20 -4.77 20.45 9.84
N LYS A 21 -5.06 20.84 8.61
CA LYS A 21 -5.32 19.87 7.54
C LYS A 21 -4.09 19.05 7.16
N ILE A 22 -2.89 19.65 7.12
CA ILE A 22 -1.63 18.92 6.91
C ILE A 22 -1.40 17.92 8.05
N LYS A 23 -1.64 18.34 9.29
CA LYS A 23 -1.54 17.46 10.46
C LYS A 23 -2.48 16.26 10.33
N ASP A 24 -3.75 16.48 10.03
CA ASP A 24 -4.72 15.40 9.85
C ASP A 24 -4.31 14.46 8.70
N ASN A 25 -3.83 15.01 7.59
CA ASN A 25 -3.34 14.22 6.45
C ASN A 25 -2.17 13.30 6.83
N ALA A 26 -1.26 13.73 7.72
CA ALA A 26 -0.15 12.89 8.17
C ALA A 26 -0.64 11.67 8.98
N ALA A 27 -1.63 11.87 9.86
CA ALA A 27 -2.26 10.76 10.57
C ALA A 27 -3.00 9.81 9.61
N ASP A 28 -3.70 10.37 8.62
CA ASP A 28 -4.38 9.57 7.59
C ASP A 28 -3.40 8.75 6.75
N TRP A 29 -2.24 9.31 6.40
CA TRP A 29 -1.16 8.57 5.71
C TRP A 29 -0.72 7.34 6.50
N HIS A 30 -0.45 7.50 7.80
CA HIS A 30 -0.09 6.38 8.66
C HIS A 30 -1.19 5.30 8.68
N ASN A 31 -2.44 5.72 8.87
CA ASN A 31 -3.58 4.81 8.89
C ASN A 31 -3.78 4.06 7.56
N LEU A 32 -3.54 4.72 6.43
CA LEU A 32 -3.64 4.10 5.11
C LEU A 32 -2.50 3.11 4.87
N MET A 33 -1.27 3.43 5.26
CA MET A 33 -0.12 2.51 5.17
C MET A 33 -0.34 1.27 6.04
N MET A 34 -0.80 1.42 7.28
CA MET A 34 -1.15 0.28 8.14
C MET A 34 -2.25 -0.62 7.54
N LYS A 35 -3.27 -0.01 6.92
CA LYS A 35 -4.34 -0.75 6.24
C LYS A 35 -3.84 -1.48 5.00
N TRP A 36 -2.91 -0.85 4.27
CA TRP A 36 -2.26 -1.46 3.11
C TRP A 36 -1.51 -2.72 3.51
N GLU A 37 -0.63 -2.66 4.53
CA GLU A 37 0.15 -3.81 4.99
C GLU A 37 -0.75 -4.99 5.38
N ARG A 38 -1.81 -4.73 6.15
CA ARG A 38 -2.77 -5.78 6.53
C ARG A 38 -3.45 -6.44 5.32
N LEU A 39 -3.81 -5.64 4.31
CA LEU A 39 -4.38 -6.18 3.07
C LEU A 39 -3.32 -6.94 2.26
N ASN A 40 -2.07 -6.49 2.28
CA ASN A 40 -0.96 -7.16 1.62
C ASN A 40 -0.75 -8.56 2.20
N ASP A 41 -0.70 -8.69 3.53
CA ASP A 41 -0.52 -9.98 4.23
C ASP A 41 -1.66 -10.97 3.94
N ASN A 42 -2.90 -10.47 3.97
CA ASN A 42 -4.07 -11.28 3.62
C ASN A 42 -4.03 -11.73 2.15
N GLY A 43 -3.66 -10.82 1.25
CA GLY A 43 -3.50 -11.10 -0.17
C GLY A 43 -2.38 -12.12 -0.42
N PHE A 44 -1.26 -12.01 0.29
CA PHE A 44 -0.15 -12.95 0.20
C PHE A 44 -0.59 -14.35 0.64
N THR A 45 -1.31 -14.44 1.75
CA THR A 45 -1.84 -15.71 2.25
C THR A 45 -2.75 -16.38 1.20
N THR A 46 -3.63 -15.60 0.56
CA THR A 46 -4.52 -16.08 -0.49
C THR A 46 -3.76 -16.51 -1.74
N ALA A 47 -2.81 -15.68 -2.21
CA ALA A 47 -1.95 -15.99 -3.34
C ALA A 47 -1.11 -17.25 -3.12
N ASN A 48 -0.59 -17.45 -1.90
CA ASN A 48 0.17 -18.65 -1.53
C ASN A 48 -0.70 -19.91 -1.60
N LYS A 49 -1.98 -19.84 -1.19
CA LYS A 49 -2.91 -20.97 -1.36
C LYS A 49 -3.13 -21.30 -2.84
N ILE A 50 -3.31 -20.28 -3.68
CA ILE A 50 -3.43 -20.45 -5.14
C ILE A 50 -2.23 -21.22 -5.69
N VAL A 51 -1.02 -20.74 -5.41
CA VAL A 51 0.21 -21.37 -5.91
C VAL A 51 0.39 -22.79 -5.37
N ASN A 52 0.10 -23.04 -4.08
CA ASN A 52 0.20 -24.38 -3.51
C ASN A 52 -0.76 -25.39 -4.16
N MET A 53 -1.99 -24.97 -4.49
CA MET A 53 -2.91 -25.85 -5.25
C MET A 53 -2.37 -26.12 -6.65
N LYS A 54 -1.89 -25.10 -7.36
CA LYS A 54 -1.32 -25.26 -8.71
C LYS A 54 -0.13 -26.21 -8.73
N ILE A 55 0.79 -26.06 -7.78
CA ILE A 55 1.93 -26.95 -7.61
C ILE A 55 1.44 -28.39 -7.34
N SER A 56 0.46 -28.56 -6.46
CA SER A 56 -0.11 -29.88 -6.14
C SER A 56 -0.78 -30.54 -7.35
N GLU A 57 -1.50 -29.77 -8.17
CA GLU A 57 -2.11 -30.25 -9.43
C GLU A 57 -1.04 -30.69 -10.43
N GLN A 58 0.05 -29.93 -10.59
CA GLN A 58 1.17 -30.30 -11.46
C GLN A 58 1.85 -31.60 -11.01
N PHE A 59 2.11 -31.75 -9.71
CA PHE A 59 2.68 -32.98 -9.16
C PHE A 59 1.79 -34.22 -9.42
N GLN A 60 0.47 -34.08 -9.34
CA GLN A 60 -0.46 -35.17 -9.64
C GLN A 60 -0.45 -35.53 -11.13
N ALA A 61 -0.39 -34.53 -12.02
CA ALA A 61 -0.30 -34.74 -13.46
C ALA A 61 0.99 -35.49 -13.86
N THR A 62 2.15 -35.04 -13.36
CA THR A 62 3.44 -35.71 -13.65
C THR A 62 3.46 -37.17 -13.13
N LYS A 63 2.83 -37.46 -11.99
CA LYS A 63 2.76 -38.82 -11.44
C LYS A 63 1.91 -39.76 -12.31
N LEU A 64 0.85 -39.25 -12.93
CA LEU A 64 0.02 -40.02 -13.87
C LEU A 64 0.78 -40.32 -15.18
N GLU A 65 1.58 -39.38 -15.67
CA GLU A 65 2.38 -39.57 -16.89
C GLU A 65 3.50 -40.62 -16.72
N ILE A 66 4.11 -40.74 -15.53
CA ILE A 66 5.16 -41.73 -15.24
C ILE A 66 4.58 -43.15 -15.06
N GLY A 67 3.29 -43.29 -14.76
CA GLY A 67 2.62 -44.58 -14.54
C GLY A 67 2.04 -45.25 -15.79
N CYS A 68 2.16 -44.65 -16.97
CA CYS A 68 1.51 -45.10 -18.21
C CYS A 68 2.50 -45.68 -19.23
N ASP A 69 3.37 -46.60 -18.80
CA ASP A 69 3.95 -47.62 -19.67
C ASP A 69 3.29 -48.97 -19.30
N GLU A 70 2.71 -49.65 -20.29
CA GLU A 70 1.90 -50.89 -20.21
C GLU A 70 0.37 -50.74 -20.04
N SER A 71 -0.31 -50.14 -21.02
CA SER A 71 -1.43 -50.78 -21.75
C SER A 71 -2.14 -49.79 -22.68
N ALA A 72 -2.31 -50.19 -23.92
CA ALA A 72 -3.06 -49.44 -24.93
C ALA A 72 -4.56 -49.48 -24.62
N THR A 73 -5.09 -48.38 -24.09
CA THR A 73 -6.52 -48.05 -24.14
C THR A 73 -6.67 -46.57 -24.44
N GLU A 74 -7.48 -46.26 -25.45
CA GLU A 74 -7.79 -44.92 -25.93
C GLU A 74 -8.21 -44.01 -24.77
N ALA A 75 -7.32 -43.12 -24.35
CA ALA A 75 -7.56 -42.19 -23.27
C ALA A 75 -8.43 -41.02 -23.78
N GLU A 76 -9.69 -41.00 -23.34
CA GLU A 76 -10.51 -39.79 -23.36
C GLU A 76 -9.70 -38.63 -22.77
N LYS A 77 -9.61 -37.51 -23.51
CA LYS A 77 -8.98 -36.28 -23.02
C LYS A 77 -9.56 -35.96 -21.63
N PRO A 78 -8.74 -35.82 -20.57
CA PRO A 78 -9.25 -35.42 -19.27
C PRO A 78 -9.91 -34.06 -19.45
N THR A 79 -11.23 -34.00 -19.29
CA THR A 79 -11.93 -32.73 -19.19
C THR A 79 -11.38 -32.00 -17.98
N PRO A 80 -11.00 -30.71 -18.09
CA PRO A 80 -10.44 -29.98 -16.97
C PRO A 80 -11.48 -29.98 -15.84
N LYS A 81 -11.16 -30.67 -14.75
CA LYS A 81 -11.98 -30.64 -13.53
C LYS A 81 -12.00 -29.20 -13.06
N TYR A 82 -13.16 -28.57 -13.17
CA TYR A 82 -13.42 -27.26 -12.61
C TYR A 82 -13.08 -27.27 -11.10
N ASN A 83 -12.15 -26.42 -10.69
CA ASN A 83 -11.70 -26.33 -9.29
C ASN A 83 -12.41 -25.15 -8.61
N GLU A 84 -13.56 -25.43 -7.98
CA GLU A 84 -14.35 -24.45 -7.23
C GLU A 84 -13.56 -23.73 -6.13
N GLU A 85 -12.59 -24.43 -5.51
CA GLU A 85 -11.77 -23.86 -4.46
C GLU A 85 -10.78 -22.83 -5.02
N LEU A 86 -10.17 -23.13 -6.18
CA LEU A 86 -9.29 -22.21 -6.89
C LEU A 86 -10.01 -20.92 -7.28
N ASP A 87 -11.22 -21.03 -7.81
CA ASP A 87 -12.03 -19.86 -8.19
C ASP A 87 -12.43 -19.02 -6.98
N SER A 88 -12.73 -19.66 -5.85
CA SER A 88 -13.00 -18.98 -4.58
C SER A 88 -11.81 -18.14 -4.12
N TYR A 89 -10.59 -18.70 -4.13
CA TYR A 89 -9.39 -17.96 -3.76
C TYR A 89 -9.05 -16.86 -4.77
N CYS A 90 -9.27 -17.08 -6.07
CA CYS A 90 -9.11 -16.03 -7.09
C CYS A 90 -10.08 -14.86 -6.85
N ALA A 91 -11.33 -15.16 -6.50
CA ALA A 91 -12.32 -14.15 -6.15
C ALA A 91 -11.93 -13.38 -4.88
N GLU A 92 -11.43 -14.05 -3.85
CA GLU A 92 -10.92 -13.44 -2.62
C GLU A 92 -9.73 -12.52 -2.90
N LEU A 93 -8.77 -12.96 -3.73
CA LEU A 93 -7.61 -12.17 -4.11
C LEU A 93 -8.01 -10.93 -4.92
N LEU A 94 -8.97 -11.05 -5.85
CA LEU A 94 -9.56 -9.93 -6.58
C LEU A 94 -10.25 -8.93 -5.65
N GLN A 95 -10.94 -9.40 -4.60
CA GLN A 95 -11.52 -8.50 -3.59
C GLN A 95 -10.44 -7.74 -2.82
N THR A 96 -9.36 -8.43 -2.42
CA THR A 96 -8.20 -7.79 -1.77
C THR A 96 -7.61 -6.70 -2.66
N LEU A 97 -7.43 -6.98 -3.96
CA LEU A 97 -6.94 -6.01 -4.93
C LEU A 97 -7.86 -4.78 -5.06
N LYS A 98 -9.19 -4.98 -5.08
CA LYS A 98 -10.17 -3.88 -5.07
C LYS A 98 -10.02 -3.01 -3.82
N HIS A 99 -9.74 -3.60 -2.66
CA HIS A 99 -9.50 -2.86 -1.42
C HIS A 99 -8.18 -2.08 -1.45
N LEU A 100 -7.10 -2.69 -1.96
CA LEU A 100 -5.81 -2.01 -2.16
C LEU A 100 -5.96 -0.81 -3.09
N LYS A 101 -6.70 -0.95 -4.20
CA LYS A 101 -7.03 0.16 -5.10
C LYS A 101 -7.76 1.30 -4.39
N LYS A 102 -8.73 0.99 -3.52
CA LYS A 102 -9.43 2.01 -2.71
C LYS A 102 -8.49 2.73 -1.74
N ILE A 103 -7.48 2.05 -1.18
CA ILE A 103 -6.46 2.69 -0.32
C ILE A 103 -5.59 3.62 -1.15
N GLN A 104 -5.11 3.18 -2.31
CA GLN A 104 -4.26 3.96 -3.20
C GLN A 104 -4.97 5.25 -3.68
N LEU A 105 -6.26 5.17 -4.05
CA LEU A 105 -7.06 6.36 -4.39
C LEU A 105 -7.18 7.36 -3.22
N LYS A 106 -7.21 6.89 -1.97
CA LYS A 106 -7.20 7.78 -0.80
C LYS A 106 -5.85 8.46 -0.62
N MET A 107 -4.75 7.74 -0.86
CA MET A 107 -3.40 8.30 -0.83
C MET A 107 -3.21 9.40 -1.89
N GLU A 108 -3.72 9.20 -3.11
CA GLU A 108 -3.72 10.23 -4.16
C GLU A 108 -4.53 11.47 -3.74
N LYS A 109 -5.67 11.26 -3.07
CA LYS A 109 -6.49 12.36 -2.55
C LYS A 109 -5.78 13.17 -1.46
N LEU A 110 -5.03 12.52 -0.55
CA LEU A 110 -4.22 13.21 0.45
C LEU A 110 -3.13 14.05 -0.22
N THR A 111 -2.47 13.49 -1.25
CA THR A 111 -1.47 14.20 -2.06
C THR A 111 -2.05 15.42 -2.75
N SER A 112 -3.20 15.27 -3.42
CA SER A 112 -3.91 16.36 -4.09
C SER A 112 -4.34 17.46 -3.12
N THR A 113 -4.79 17.08 -1.92
CA THR A 113 -5.15 18.03 -0.86
C THR A 113 -3.93 18.84 -0.41
N THR A 114 -2.79 18.17 -0.19
CA THR A 114 -1.55 18.84 0.22
C THR A 114 -1.03 19.78 -0.88
N LYS A 115 -1.16 19.39 -2.15
CA LYS A 115 -0.87 20.26 -3.29
C LYS A 115 -1.74 21.52 -3.29
N ALA A 116 -3.06 21.36 -3.09
CA ALA A 116 -3.98 22.49 -3.06
C ALA A 116 -3.62 23.49 -1.94
N ILE A 117 -3.14 22.99 -0.78
CA ILE A 117 -2.65 23.85 0.30
C ILE A 117 -1.37 24.60 -0.14
N CYS A 118 -0.43 23.93 -0.80
CA CYS A 118 0.77 24.59 -1.36
C CYS A 118 0.38 25.71 -2.35
N ASP A 119 -0.58 25.45 -3.23
CA ASP A 119 -1.02 26.42 -4.23
C ASP A 119 -1.72 27.62 -3.58
N LEU A 120 -2.54 27.37 -2.54
CA LEU A 120 -3.20 28.42 -1.75
C LEU A 120 -2.18 29.30 -1.02
N GLU A 121 -1.16 28.71 -0.40
CA GLU A 121 -0.09 29.46 0.25
C GLU A 121 0.68 30.32 -0.74
N LYS A 122 1.08 29.76 -1.89
CA LYS A 122 1.74 30.51 -2.97
C LYS A 122 0.91 31.69 -3.46
N PHE A 123 -0.42 31.53 -3.53
CA PHE A 123 -1.33 32.61 -3.90
C PHE A 123 -1.31 33.73 -2.86
N HIS A 124 -1.38 33.40 -1.58
CA HIS A 124 -1.30 34.38 -0.48
C HIS A 124 0.09 35.04 -0.36
N HIS A 125 1.19 34.33 -0.64
CA HIS A 125 2.55 34.87 -0.58
C HIS A 125 2.86 35.91 -1.66
N ARG A 126 2.22 35.82 -2.85
CA ARG A 126 2.31 36.88 -3.87
C ARG A 126 1.76 38.23 -3.37
N ALA A 127 1.04 38.25 -2.25
CA ALA A 127 0.55 39.46 -1.58
C ALA A 127 1.48 40.00 -0.47
N GLY A 128 2.70 39.48 -0.32
CA GLY A 128 3.78 40.17 0.41
C GLY A 128 4.10 39.72 1.84
N SER A 129 3.66 38.55 2.31
CA SER A 129 4.05 38.01 3.63
C SER A 129 5.05 36.86 3.51
N CYS A 130 6.16 36.94 4.25
CA CYS A 130 7.05 35.81 4.49
C CYS A 130 6.49 35.02 5.68
N THR A 131 6.18 33.73 5.52
CA THR A 131 5.70 32.90 6.63
C THR A 131 6.75 31.88 7.01
N ALA A 132 7.11 31.89 8.30
CA ALA A 132 7.82 30.79 8.94
C ALA A 132 7.09 29.45 8.67
N PRO A 133 7.80 28.31 8.69
CA PRO A 133 7.19 26.99 8.55
C PRO A 133 6.01 26.81 9.51
N PHE A 134 4.92 26.19 9.05
CA PHE A 134 3.77 25.86 9.93
C PHE A 134 4.10 24.81 10.98
N PHE A 135 5.19 24.08 10.77
CA PHE A 135 5.66 22.94 11.55
C PHE A 135 7.10 23.17 12.01
N HIS A 136 7.74 22.15 12.58
CA HIS A 136 9.06 22.30 13.20
C HIS A 136 10.11 22.79 12.22
N THR A 137 10.35 22.03 11.15
CA THR A 137 11.40 22.34 10.18
C THR A 137 10.91 22.26 8.73
N TRP A 138 9.81 21.57 8.47
CA TRP A 138 9.33 21.36 7.10
C TRP A 138 8.50 22.52 6.56
N PRO A 139 8.85 23.09 5.38
CA PRO A 139 7.96 23.97 4.65
C PRO A 139 6.84 23.15 3.98
N THR A 140 5.68 23.76 3.76
CA THR A 140 4.51 23.07 3.16
C THR A 140 4.80 22.35 1.83
N PRO A 141 5.58 22.90 0.88
CA PRO A 141 5.94 22.18 -0.34
C PRO A 141 6.61 20.82 -0.09
N TYR A 142 7.39 20.69 0.99
CA TYR A 142 8.07 19.44 1.28
C TYR A 142 7.10 18.34 1.74
N PHE A 143 6.03 18.69 2.48
CA PHE A 143 4.95 17.75 2.77
C PHE A 143 4.29 17.22 1.49
N TYR A 144 4.10 18.08 0.48
CA TYR A 144 3.56 17.66 -0.81
C TYR A 144 4.51 16.73 -1.56
N GLU A 145 5.80 17.07 -1.63
CA GLU A 145 6.81 16.24 -2.29
C GLU A 145 6.89 14.84 -1.68
N VAL A 146 6.89 14.75 -0.35
CA VAL A 146 6.89 13.47 0.35
C VAL A 146 5.59 12.70 0.09
N SER A 147 4.43 13.36 0.19
CA SER A 147 3.13 12.74 -0.11
C SER A 147 3.07 12.21 -1.55
N LEU A 148 3.59 12.97 -2.51
CA LEU A 148 3.66 12.59 -3.92
C LEU A 148 4.54 11.36 -4.11
N LYS A 149 5.76 11.37 -3.56
CA LYS A 149 6.69 10.24 -3.64
C LYS A 149 6.07 8.98 -3.05
N LEU A 150 5.46 9.06 -1.87
CA LEU A 150 4.75 7.93 -1.25
C LEU A 150 3.63 7.42 -2.16
N SER A 151 2.78 8.31 -2.67
CA SER A 151 1.65 7.95 -3.54
C SER A 151 2.10 7.24 -4.82
N GLU A 152 3.23 7.66 -5.42
CA GLU A 152 3.78 7.04 -6.62
C GLU A 152 4.34 5.63 -6.37
N MET A 153 5.01 5.41 -5.23
CA MET A 153 5.49 4.08 -4.84
C MET A 153 4.32 3.11 -4.67
N TYR A 154 3.27 3.52 -3.95
CA TYR A 154 2.06 2.70 -3.79
C TYR A 154 1.27 2.49 -5.09
N ARG A 155 1.30 3.44 -6.02
CA ARG A 155 0.71 3.27 -7.37
C ARG A 155 1.44 2.17 -8.15
N LYS A 156 2.78 2.22 -8.22
CA LYS A 156 3.60 1.23 -8.92
C LYS A 156 3.43 -0.16 -8.31
N GLU A 157 3.42 -0.25 -6.98
CA GLU A 157 3.17 -1.51 -6.27
C GLU A 157 1.78 -2.07 -6.58
N LEU A 158 0.74 -1.21 -6.67
CA LEU A 158 -0.59 -1.65 -7.06
C LEU A 158 -0.63 -2.22 -8.49
N GLU A 159 0.07 -1.60 -9.43
CA GLU A 159 0.15 -2.05 -10.84
C GLU A 159 0.81 -3.43 -10.95
N LEU A 160 1.88 -3.65 -10.17
CA LEU A 160 2.48 -4.98 -10.05
C LEU A 160 1.49 -6.00 -9.50
N LYS A 161 0.79 -5.67 -8.41
CA LYS A 161 -0.19 -6.58 -7.82
C LYS A 161 -1.35 -6.88 -8.77
N GLN A 162 -1.79 -5.92 -9.59
CA GLN A 162 -2.78 -6.15 -10.64
C GLN A 162 -2.29 -7.18 -11.67
N THR A 163 -1.03 -7.07 -12.09
CA THR A 163 -0.41 -8.02 -13.01
C THR A 163 -0.34 -9.42 -12.39
N ILE A 164 0.10 -9.51 -11.13
CA ILE A 164 0.16 -10.80 -10.42
C ILE A 164 -1.22 -11.44 -10.32
N VAL A 165 -2.26 -10.70 -9.92
CA VAL A 165 -3.62 -11.27 -9.80
C VAL A 165 -4.16 -11.76 -11.14
N ALA A 166 -3.83 -11.09 -12.24
CA ALA A 166 -4.26 -11.51 -13.57
C ALA A 166 -3.60 -12.83 -14.00
N GLU A 167 -2.34 -13.05 -13.64
CA GLU A 167 -1.53 -14.16 -14.19
C GLU A 167 -1.37 -15.35 -13.24
N ILE A 168 -1.46 -15.16 -11.92
CA ILE A 168 -1.04 -16.17 -10.92
C ILE A 168 -1.81 -17.49 -11.03
N ALA A 169 -3.11 -17.44 -11.33
CA ALA A 169 -3.94 -18.63 -11.50
C ALA A 169 -3.72 -19.32 -12.87
N HIS A 170 -3.20 -18.60 -13.86
CA HIS A 170 -2.98 -19.10 -15.22
C HIS A 170 -1.55 -19.56 -15.47
N CYS A 171 -0.59 -19.16 -14.62
CA CYS A 171 0.81 -19.50 -14.72
C CYS A 171 1.07 -21.01 -14.61
N ALA A 172 1.77 -21.60 -15.59
CA ALA A 172 2.19 -23.01 -15.55
C ALA A 172 3.61 -23.18 -14.99
N GLU A 173 4.47 -22.18 -15.15
CA GLU A 173 5.86 -22.24 -14.71
C GLU A 173 5.98 -22.03 -13.19
N GLN A 174 6.55 -23.01 -12.48
CA GLN A 174 6.69 -22.96 -11.02
C GLN A 174 7.59 -21.81 -10.56
N ASP A 175 8.71 -21.59 -11.24
CA ASP A 175 9.65 -20.52 -10.89
C ASP A 175 8.98 -19.14 -11.01
N LEU A 176 8.14 -18.94 -12.02
CA LEU A 176 7.40 -17.69 -12.20
C LEU A 176 6.33 -17.49 -11.12
N MET A 177 5.64 -18.56 -10.69
CA MET A 177 4.73 -18.48 -9.54
C MET A 177 5.47 -18.06 -8.25
N MET A 178 6.69 -18.57 -8.04
CA MET A 178 7.52 -18.17 -6.91
C MET A 178 7.97 -16.71 -7.01
N VAL A 179 8.28 -16.23 -8.21
CA VAL A 179 8.57 -14.80 -8.45
C VAL A 179 7.34 -13.94 -8.14
N TYR A 180 6.13 -14.36 -8.49
CA TYR A 180 4.92 -13.64 -8.13
C TYR A 180 4.69 -13.59 -6.62
N LEU A 181 4.87 -14.70 -5.90
CA LEU A 181 4.76 -14.74 -4.44
C LEU A 181 5.78 -13.85 -3.75
N SER A 182 7.05 -13.94 -4.17
CA SER A 182 8.13 -13.12 -3.58
C SER A 182 7.90 -11.64 -3.86
N SER A 183 7.48 -11.30 -5.09
CA SER A 183 7.13 -9.93 -5.46
C SER A 183 5.96 -9.40 -4.63
N TRP A 184 4.93 -10.21 -4.39
CA TRP A 184 3.81 -9.81 -3.54
C TRP A 184 4.24 -9.57 -2.09
N LEU A 185 5.06 -10.47 -1.54
CA LEU A 185 5.54 -10.43 -0.16
C LEU A 185 6.43 -9.22 0.10
N TYR A 186 7.45 -9.02 -0.73
CA TYR A 186 8.51 -8.04 -0.50
C TYR A 186 8.19 -6.64 -1.01
N GLN A 187 7.14 -6.48 -1.83
CA GLN A 187 6.65 -5.19 -2.31
C GLN A 187 7.76 -4.32 -2.93
N PRO A 188 8.39 -4.76 -4.03
CA PRO A 188 9.66 -4.22 -4.53
C PRO A 188 9.60 -2.72 -4.90
N TYR A 189 8.42 -2.16 -5.14
CA TYR A 189 8.26 -0.73 -5.43
C TYR A 189 8.13 0.15 -4.17
N LEU A 190 8.00 -0.45 -2.99
CA LEU A 190 8.00 0.25 -1.71
C LEU A 190 9.42 0.28 -1.14
N GLU A 191 10.16 1.34 -1.49
CA GLU A 191 11.50 1.56 -0.96
C GLU A 191 11.51 1.65 0.58
N ASN A 192 12.61 1.26 1.22
CA ASN A 192 12.83 1.47 2.67
C ASN A 192 12.67 2.95 3.07
N SER A 193 12.88 3.87 2.13
CA SER A 193 12.69 5.31 2.34
C SER A 193 11.23 5.66 2.67
N SER A 194 10.24 4.88 2.24
CA SER A 194 8.81 5.14 2.49
C SER A 194 8.46 5.22 3.98
N LYS A 195 8.92 4.27 4.78
CA LYS A 195 8.71 4.24 6.24
C LYS A 195 9.41 5.42 6.92
N LEU A 196 10.64 5.70 6.52
CA LEU A 196 11.41 6.84 7.05
C LEU A 196 10.72 8.17 6.74
N LEU A 197 10.23 8.35 5.51
CA LEU A 197 9.51 9.53 5.07
C LEU A 197 8.21 9.74 5.85
N LEU A 198 7.46 8.66 6.10
CA LEU A 198 6.26 8.73 6.94
C LEU A 198 6.62 9.12 8.38
N GLU A 199 7.60 8.46 8.99
CA GLU A 199 7.99 8.77 10.38
C GLU A 199 8.51 10.20 10.53
N ALA A 200 9.26 10.71 9.55
CA ALA A 200 9.65 12.12 9.51
C ALA A 200 8.43 13.05 9.39
N MET A 201 7.46 12.74 8.52
CA MET A 201 6.22 13.51 8.40
C MET A 201 5.41 13.52 9.71
N LEU A 202 5.36 12.39 10.42
CA LEU A 202 4.68 12.26 11.71
C LEU A 202 5.40 13.01 12.83
N LEU A 203 6.73 13.01 12.83
CA LEU A 203 7.54 13.80 13.76
C LEU A 203 7.28 15.30 13.58
N GLU A 204 7.35 15.77 12.34
CA GLU A 204 7.16 17.18 11.99
C GLU A 204 5.77 17.70 12.38
N THR A 205 4.76 16.86 12.27
CA THR A 205 3.37 17.19 12.64
C THR A 205 3.05 16.95 14.12
N GLY A 206 4.01 16.48 14.89
CA GLY A 206 3.90 16.24 16.34
C GLY A 206 3.06 15.02 16.71
N HIS A 207 2.97 14.01 15.82
CA HIS A 207 2.39 12.70 16.11
C HIS A 207 3.41 11.72 16.70
N ARG A 208 4.71 11.97 16.49
CA ARG A 208 5.81 11.32 17.19
C ARG A 208 6.47 12.30 18.13
N GLN A 209 6.96 11.77 19.25
CA GLN A 209 7.85 12.51 20.14
C GLN A 209 9.28 12.36 19.59
N CYS A 210 10.08 13.42 19.70
CA CYS A 210 11.52 13.35 19.49
C CYS A 210 12.18 12.50 20.59
#